data_AF-R6IHN4-F1
#
_entry.id   AF-R6IHN4-F1
#
_cell.length_a   1.000
_cell.length_b   1.000
_cell.length_c   1.000
_cell.angle_alpha   90.00
_cell.angle_beta   90.00
_cell.angle_gamma   90.00
#
_symmetry.space_group_name_H-M   'P 1'
#
loop_
_entity.id
_entity.type
_entity.pdbx_description
1 polymer ?
#
loop_
_entity_poly.entity_id
_entity_poly.type
_entity_poly.pdbx_seq_one_letter_code
_entity_poly.pdbx_strand_id
1 'polypeptide(L)' 'MVNCNEANCTCKMVNCVRHGKCCECINHHREKGSLVACMKAVAEAVKK' A
#
# COMPACT_ATOMS: atom_id res chain seq x y z
N MET A 1 11.15 17.78 -3.99
CA MET A 1 11.21 16.41 -4.54
C MET A 1 10.04 15.63 -3.98
N VAL A 2 9.04 15.31 -4.80
CA VAL A 2 7.90 14.48 -4.36
C VAL A 2 8.38 13.04 -4.38
N ASN A 3 8.36 12.36 -3.23
CA ASN A 3 8.71 10.96 -3.15
C ASN A 3 7.70 10.16 -4.02
N CYS A 4 8.18 9.40 -5.02
CA CYS A 4 7.32 8.68 -5.97
C CYS A 4 6.25 7.83 -5.27
N ASN A 5 6.55 7.32 -4.06
CA ASN A 5 5.61 6.56 -3.27
C ASN A 5 4.42 7.37 -2.74
N GLU A 6 4.61 8.64 -2.39
CA GLU A 6 3.54 9.46 -1.80
C GLU A 6 2.55 9.90 -2.87
N ALA A 7 3.05 10.32 -4.04
CA ALA A 7 2.24 10.68 -5.20
C ALA A 7 1.37 9.52 -5.73
N ASN A 8 1.83 8.27 -5.55
CA ASN A 8 1.14 7.07 -6.04
C ASN A 8 0.43 6.28 -4.93
N CYS A 9 0.40 6.79 -3.69
CA CYS A 9 -0.22 6.07 -2.58
C CYS A 9 -1.75 6.13 -2.70
N THR A 10 -2.39 4.98 -2.91
CA THR A 10 -3.85 4.86 -2.98
C THR A 10 -4.51 4.55 -1.64
N CYS A 11 -3.73 4.62 -0.54
CA CYS A 11 -4.24 4.32 0.79
C CYS A 11 -5.17 5.44 1.28
N LYS A 12 -6.42 5.09 1.59
CA LYS A 12 -7.42 6.05 2.09
C LYS A 12 -7.05 6.69 3.43
N MET A 13 -6.17 6.06 4.22
CA MET A 13 -5.69 6.60 5.48
C MET A 13 -4.55 7.60 5.25
N VAL A 14 -4.91 8.85 4.93
CA VAL A 14 -3.96 9.96 4.70
C VAL A 14 -3.12 10.31 5.93
N ASN A 15 -3.68 10.17 7.14
CA ASN A 15 -2.97 10.44 8.40
C ASN A 15 -2.13 9.26 8.92
N CYS A 16 -1.94 8.21 8.12
CA CYS A 16 -1.13 7.06 8.53
C CYS A 16 0.36 7.44 8.54
N VAL A 17 1.08 7.12 9.63
CA VAL A 17 2.53 7.34 9.75
C VAL A 17 3.37 6.61 8.68
N ARG A 18 2.76 5.64 7.98
CA ARG A 18 3.33 4.83 6.89
C ARG A 18 2.81 5.25 5.51
N HIS A 19 2.00 6.30 5.41
CA HIS A 19 1.53 6.81 4.12
C HIS A 19 2.74 7.22 3.26
N GLY A 20 2.76 6.81 1.98
CA GLY A 20 3.91 7.06 1.10
C GLY A 20 5.19 6.30 1.46
N LYS A 21 5.17 5.37 2.43
CA LYS A 21 6.31 4.51 2.80
C LYS A 21 6.03 3.07 2.39
N CYS A 22 6.19 2.73 1.11
CA CYS A 22 5.75 1.44 0.54
C CYS A 22 6.32 0.22 1.28
N CYS A 23 7.63 0.16 1.56
CA CYS A 23 8.23 -0.99 2.26
C CYS A 23 7.62 -1.21 3.66
N GLU A 24 7.53 -0.13 4.45
CA GLU A 24 6.92 -0.15 5.79
C GLU A 24 5.43 -0.53 5.75
N CYS A 25 4.69 0.00 4.76
CA CYS A 25 3.28 -0.29 4.56
C CYS A 25 3.06 -1.78 4.20
N ILE A 26 3.88 -2.33 3.30
CA ILE A 26 3.81 -3.75 2.90
C ILE A 26 4.09 -4.66 4.09
N ASN A 27 5.16 -4.42 4.84
CA ASN A 27 5.48 -5.22 6.03
C ASN A 27 4.31 -5.19 7.03
N HIS A 28 3.81 -3.99 7.35
CA HIS A 28 2.71 -3.83 8.30
C HIS A 28 1.43 -4.58 7.90
N HIS A 29 1.04 -4.51 6.62
CA HIS A 29 -0.15 -5.21 6.13
C HIS A 29 0.08 -6.71 6.03
N ARG A 30 1.29 -7.15 5.64
CA ARG A 30 1.68 -8.56 5.59
C ARG A 30 1.61 -9.22 6.97
N GLU A 31 2.12 -8.56 8.01
CA GLU A 31 2.04 -9.04 9.40
C GLU A 31 0.60 -9.20 9.88
N LYS A 32 -0.32 -8.38 9.36
CA LYS A 32 -1.76 -8.45 9.64
C LYS A 32 -2.54 -9.40 8.74
N GLY A 33 -1.88 -10.12 7.83
CA GLY A 33 -2.54 -11.00 6.86
C GLY A 33 -3.43 -10.26 5.85
N SER A 34 -3.14 -8.99 5.58
CA SER A 34 -3.90 -8.14 4.67
C SER A 34 -3.04 -7.62 3.52
N LEU A 35 -3.69 -7.22 2.42
CA LEU A 35 -3.00 -6.62 1.27
C LEU A 35 -3.04 -5.09 1.37
N VAL A 36 -1.92 -4.46 0.96
CA VAL A 36 -1.87 -3.01 0.74
C VAL A 36 -2.82 -2.60 -0.38
N ALA A 37 -3.36 -1.38 -0.30
CA ALA A 37 -4.38 -0.89 -1.22
C ALA A 37 -3.97 -0.97 -2.70
N CYS A 38 -2.73 -0.61 -3.01
CA CYS A 38 -2.20 -0.64 -4.38
C CYS A 38 -2.08 -2.06 -4.97
N MET A 39 -2.01 -3.11 -4.14
CA MET A 39 -1.89 -4.49 -4.61
C MET A 39 -3.23 -5.25 -4.67
N LYS A 40 -4.32 -4.66 -4.15
CA LYS A 40 -5.63 -5.34 -4.18
C LYS A 40 -6.11 -5.62 -5.60
N ALA A 41 -6.02 -4.65 -6.52
CA ALA A 41 -6.44 -4.84 -7.91
C ALA A 41 -5.61 -5.93 -8.62
N VAL A 42 -4.30 -5.97 -8.38
CA VAL A 42 -3.42 -7.00 -8.91
C VAL A 42 -3.84 -8.37 -8.37
N ALA A 43 -4.04 -8.49 -7.05
CA ALA A 43 -4.42 -9.75 -6.42
C ALA A 43 -5.73 -10.33 -6.95
N GLU A 44 -6.71 -9.47 -7.29
CA GLU A 44 -7.96 -9.93 -7.93
C GLU A 44 -7.71 -10.40 -9.38
N ALA A 45 -6.83 -9.73 -10.12
CA ALA A 45 -6.50 -10.12 -11.49
C ALA A 45 -5.75 -11.47 -11.60
N VAL A 46 -4.94 -11.85 -10.60
CA VAL A 46 -4.18 -13.12 -10.62
C VAL A 46 -4.98 -14.34 -10.15
N LYS A 47 -6.18 -14.18 -9.60
CA LYS A 47 -7.03 -15.29 -9.13
C LYS A 47 -7.84 -15.97 -10.23
N LYS A 48 -7.78 -15.45 -11.46
CA LYS A 48 -8.43 -16.01 -12.64
C LYS A 48 -7.53 -17.05 -13.31
#